data_AF-A0A1I5DN86-F1
#
_entry.id   AF-A0A1I5DN86-F1
#
_cell.length_a   1.000
_cell.length_b   1.000
_cell.length_c   1.000
_cell.angle_alpha   90.00
_cell.angle_beta   90.00
_cell.angle_gamma   90.00
#
_symmetry.space_group_name_H-M   'P 1'
#
loop_
_entity.id
_entity.type
_entity.pdbx_description
1 polymer ?
#
loop_
_entity_poly.entity_id
_entity_poly.type
_entity_poly.pdbx_seq_one_letter_code
_entity_poly.pdbx_strand_id
1 'polypeptide(L)'
;MQQLNITNSHRLVRSEAEILELILTEITNTSHPDLVIMAGHFMLFLDEEQKLLVPGIIEENFSPMRERIARRVGIFPGYTWELGVRIAEQLEPQFDAIKFLLLINDWQYVSHDSGSASELRQAFYEKFSTLPTSYKSILERSGQFSEQNILASRKHPIAYPETWLKYRFQKSANKFVKAGRLERRILDNGPNPGTEISLVDENGDYRPLITCGVTGCAGEITEMIAEVYNAQHRLLVIFAPGECFHPVKTGVSTALFLYGLSGMKVIVADPGGSGEMQPEEIFSKLVNVEVFTS
;
A
#
# COMPACT_ATOMS: atom_id res chain seq x y z
N MET A 1 -8.43 -28.05 -7.56
CA MET A 1 -7.55 -27.00 -6.99
C MET A 1 -7.29 -27.38 -5.55
N GLN A 2 -6.03 -27.48 -5.11
CA GLN A 2 -5.75 -27.58 -3.68
C GLN A 2 -6.27 -26.31 -3.02
N GLN A 3 -7.06 -26.47 -1.97
CA GLN A 3 -7.58 -25.37 -1.18
C GLN A 3 -6.41 -24.80 -0.38
N LEU A 4 -5.97 -23.59 -0.73
CA LEU A 4 -5.01 -22.85 0.08
C LEU A 4 -5.70 -22.46 1.39
N ASN A 5 -5.18 -22.95 2.50
CA ASN A 5 -5.67 -22.57 3.82
C ASN A 5 -5.10 -21.21 4.17
N ILE A 6 -5.89 -20.17 3.93
CA ILE A 6 -5.56 -18.81 4.36
C ILE A 6 -6.09 -18.65 5.78
N THR A 7 -5.20 -18.39 6.73
CA THR A 7 -5.58 -18.05 8.12
C THR A 7 -5.33 -16.58 8.37
N ASN A 8 -6.24 -15.93 9.10
CA ASN A 8 -6.04 -14.56 9.56
C ASN A 8 -6.29 -14.41 11.07
N SER A 9 -5.61 -13.44 11.67
CA SER A 9 -5.84 -13.04 13.05
C SER A 9 -5.85 -11.52 13.17
N HIS A 10 -6.82 -10.98 13.90
CA HIS A 10 -6.99 -9.54 14.11
C HIS A 10 -6.77 -9.18 15.59
N ARG A 11 -6.13 -8.03 15.81
CA ARG A 11 -5.82 -7.46 17.13
C ARG A 11 -6.06 -5.95 17.10
N LEU A 12 -6.42 -5.40 18.26
CA LEU A 12 -6.48 -3.97 18.51
C LEU A 12 -5.38 -3.59 19.49
N VAL A 13 -4.67 -2.51 19.20
CA VAL A 13 -3.57 -1.98 20.02
C VAL A 13 -3.82 -0.51 20.34
N ARG A 14 -3.31 -0.03 21.47
CA ARG A 14 -3.58 1.33 22.01
C ARG A 14 -2.31 2.17 22.20
N SER A 15 -1.16 1.70 21.73
CA SER A 15 0.09 2.45 21.81
C SER A 15 1.09 2.03 20.72
N GLU A 16 2.05 2.91 20.45
CA GLU A 16 3.18 2.62 19.55
C GLU A 16 4.00 1.41 20.01
N ALA A 17 4.20 1.26 21.32
CA ALA A 17 4.94 0.13 21.87
C ALA A 17 4.22 -1.20 21.59
N GLU A 18 2.89 -1.23 21.78
CA GLU A 18 2.09 -2.44 21.53
C GLU A 18 2.07 -2.84 20.05
N ILE A 19 1.93 -1.89 19.11
CA ILE A 19 2.00 -2.20 17.68
C ILE A 19 3.38 -2.71 17.28
N LEU A 20 4.46 -2.10 17.79
CA LEU A 20 5.83 -2.51 17.52
C LEU A 20 6.10 -3.92 18.03
N GLU A 21 5.77 -4.19 19.30
CA GLU A 21 5.93 -5.50 19.92
C GLU A 21 5.20 -6.59 19.14
N LEU A 22 3.95 -6.32 18.73
CA LEU A 22 3.15 -7.26 17.99
C LEU A 22 3.73 -7.52 16.59
N ILE A 23 4.12 -6.47 15.85
CA ILE A 23 4.74 -6.63 14.53
C ILE A 23 6.06 -7.41 14.63
N LEU A 24 6.93 -7.06 15.58
CA LEU A 24 8.20 -7.75 15.81
C LEU A 24 7.98 -9.23 16.17
N THR A 25 7.00 -9.52 17.03
CA THR A 25 6.64 -10.90 17.39
C THR A 25 6.20 -11.69 16.15
N GLU A 26 5.35 -11.10 15.31
CA GLU A 26 4.87 -11.76 14.10
C GLU A 26 5.97 -11.95 13.05
N ILE A 27 6.90 -11.00 12.92
CA ILE A 27 8.04 -11.11 11.99
C ILE A 27 9.05 -12.16 12.47
N THR A 28 9.34 -12.21 13.76
CA THR A 28 10.32 -13.16 14.32
C THR A 28 9.76 -14.59 14.43
N ASN A 29 8.43 -14.74 14.46
CA ASN A 29 7.76 -16.03 14.41
C ASN A 29 7.56 -16.54 12.97
N THR A 30 8.60 -16.46 12.14
CA THR A 30 8.65 -17.11 10.82
C THR A 30 10.10 -17.44 10.43
N SER A 31 10.26 -18.37 9.49
CA SER A 31 11.56 -18.78 8.95
C SER A 31 11.86 -18.15 7.59
N HIS A 32 11.14 -17.10 7.19
CA HIS A 32 11.41 -16.41 5.93
C HIS A 32 12.75 -15.66 5.99
N PRO A 33 13.62 -15.80 4.98
CA PRO A 33 14.95 -15.17 4.98
C PRO A 33 14.91 -13.67 4.67
N ASP A 34 13.84 -13.20 4.02
CA ASP A 34 13.68 -11.82 3.59
C ASP A 34 12.45 -11.17 4.21
N LEU A 35 12.55 -9.86 4.50
CA LEU A 35 11.46 -9.01 4.97
C LEU A 35 11.24 -7.85 4.00
N VAL A 36 10.00 -7.63 3.59
CA VAL A 36 9.59 -6.41 2.89
C VAL A 36 8.72 -5.56 3.82
N ILE A 37 9.02 -4.26 3.92
CA ILE A 37 8.23 -3.30 4.69
C ILE A 37 7.70 -2.24 3.73
N MET A 38 6.38 -2.24 3.49
CA MET A 38 5.71 -1.12 2.84
C MET A 38 5.45 -0.03 3.88
N ALA A 39 6.14 1.09 3.72
CA ALA A 39 6.13 2.23 4.62
C ALA A 39 6.27 3.53 3.82
N GLY A 40 5.89 4.65 4.43
CA GLY A 40 6.00 5.96 3.77
C GLY A 40 5.08 6.11 2.57
N HIS A 41 3.95 5.40 2.54
CA HIS A 41 2.97 5.57 1.49
C HIS A 41 2.46 7.02 1.47
N PHE A 42 2.55 7.66 0.31
CA PHE A 42 2.05 9.01 0.11
C PHE A 42 1.26 9.14 -1.19
N MET A 43 0.47 10.20 -1.25
CA MET A 43 -0.33 10.55 -2.42
C MET A 43 0.28 11.74 -3.15
N LEU A 44 0.09 11.84 -4.46
CA LEU A 44 0.44 13.04 -5.21
C LEU A 44 -0.71 14.05 -5.16
N PHE A 45 -0.37 15.30 -4.90
CA PHE A 45 -1.30 16.42 -4.92
C PHE A 45 -0.96 17.34 -6.08
N LEU A 46 -1.98 17.83 -6.79
CA LEU A 46 -1.78 18.94 -7.71
C LEU A 46 -1.57 20.25 -6.92
N ASP A 47 -0.40 20.85 -7.07
CA ASP A 47 -0.16 22.25 -6.77
C ASP A 47 -0.67 23.08 -7.96
N GLU A 48 -1.82 23.73 -7.81
CA GLU A 48 -2.49 24.47 -8.89
C GLU A 48 -1.72 25.73 -9.31
N GLU A 49 -1.00 26.35 -8.37
CA GLU A 49 -0.19 27.54 -8.63
C GLU A 49 1.01 27.19 -9.51
N GLN A 50 1.69 26.09 -9.17
CA GLN A 50 2.87 25.62 -9.90
C GLN A 50 2.53 24.68 -11.07
N LYS A 51 1.26 24.25 -11.20
CA LYS A 51 0.75 23.29 -12.19
C LYS A 51 1.55 22.00 -12.25
N LEU A 52 1.96 21.49 -11.09
CA LEU A 52 2.77 20.28 -10.97
C LEU A 52 2.30 19.41 -9.81
N LEU A 53 2.63 18.12 -9.87
CA LEU A 53 2.35 17.21 -8.77
C LEU A 53 3.46 17.30 -7.73
N VAL A 54 3.05 17.46 -6.47
CA VAL A 54 3.92 17.45 -5.31
C VAL A 54 3.64 16.21 -4.45
N PRO A 55 4.66 15.61 -3.80
CA PRO A 55 4.45 14.53 -2.84
C PRO A 55 3.62 15.00 -1.67
N GLY A 56 2.65 14.20 -1.22
CA GLY A 56 1.84 14.44 -0.03
C GLY A 56 2.58 14.12 1.26
N ILE A 57 3.78 14.68 1.46
CA ILE A 57 4.62 14.48 2.63
C ILE A 57 4.81 15.85 3.29
N ILE A 58 4.35 16.04 4.53
CA ILE A 58 4.37 17.36 5.18
C ILE A 58 5.80 17.92 5.20
N GLU A 59 6.78 17.08 5.52
CA GLU A 59 8.20 17.41 5.65
C GLU A 59 8.83 17.92 4.34
N GLU A 60 8.26 17.55 3.18
CA GLU A 60 8.76 17.96 1.86
C GLU A 60 8.06 19.22 1.31
N ASN A 61 6.99 19.69 1.96
CA ASN A 61 6.16 20.77 1.44
C ASN A 61 6.34 22.07 2.22
N PHE A 62 6.83 23.08 1.50
CA PHE A 62 7.01 24.45 1.98
C PHE A 62 6.07 25.46 1.30
N SER A 63 5.25 25.02 0.34
CA SER A 63 4.21 25.85 -0.30
C SER A 63 2.91 25.86 0.52
N PRO A 64 1.91 26.68 0.16
CA PRO A 64 0.58 26.64 0.77
C PRO A 64 -0.09 25.25 0.75
N MET A 65 0.38 24.34 -0.12
CA MET A 65 -0.05 22.94 -0.16
C MET A 65 0.19 22.20 1.16
N ARG A 66 1.18 22.63 1.96
CA ARG A 66 1.51 22.03 3.25
C ARG A 66 0.28 21.89 4.15
N GLU A 67 -0.56 22.92 4.24
CA GLU A 67 -1.76 22.87 5.09
C GLU A 67 -2.79 21.88 4.57
N ARG A 68 -2.99 21.83 3.25
CA ARG A 68 -3.92 20.89 2.60
C ARG A 68 -3.46 19.45 2.81
N ILE A 69 -2.17 19.19 2.66
CA ILE A 69 -1.55 17.89 2.90
C ILE A 69 -1.69 17.52 4.37
N ALA A 70 -1.35 18.43 5.29
CA ALA A 70 -1.45 18.19 6.72
C ALA A 70 -2.87 17.78 7.15
N ARG A 71 -3.89 18.49 6.68
CA ARG A 71 -5.29 18.14 6.98
C ARG A 71 -5.73 16.81 6.38
N ARG A 72 -5.15 16.39 5.25
CA ARG A 72 -5.60 15.19 4.55
C ARG A 72 -4.91 13.92 5.04
N VAL A 73 -3.59 13.95 5.17
CA VAL A 73 -2.77 12.76 5.46
C VAL A 73 -2.02 12.84 6.78
N GLY A 74 -1.81 14.05 7.32
CA GLY A 74 -1.11 14.22 8.59
C GLY A 74 0.34 13.70 8.53
N ILE A 75 0.84 13.26 9.68
CA ILE A 75 2.21 12.73 9.81
C ILE A 75 2.41 11.35 9.19
N PHE A 76 1.34 10.67 8.73
CA PHE A 76 1.37 9.25 8.37
C PHE A 76 2.52 8.85 7.43
N PRO A 77 2.81 9.57 6.32
CA PRO A 77 3.91 9.16 5.44
C PRO A 77 5.27 9.21 6.16
N GLY A 78 5.63 10.33 6.81
CA GLY A 78 6.89 10.45 7.54
C GLY A 78 6.98 9.48 8.72
N TYR A 79 5.89 9.39 9.50
CA TYR A 79 5.79 8.55 10.69
C TYR A 79 5.94 7.06 10.37
N THR A 80 5.22 6.55 9.37
CA THR A 80 5.31 5.13 9.00
C THR A 80 6.64 4.78 8.37
N TRP A 81 7.26 5.71 7.64
CA TRP A 81 8.62 5.53 7.13
C TRP A 81 9.62 5.36 8.27
N GLU A 82 9.59 6.25 9.27
CA GLU A 82 10.44 6.15 10.47
C GLU A 82 10.17 4.87 11.25
N LEU A 83 8.90 4.50 11.43
CA LEU A 83 8.52 3.26 12.10
C LEU A 83 9.04 2.01 11.36
N GLY A 84 8.92 2.00 10.03
CA GLY A 84 9.42 0.92 9.18
C GLY A 84 10.94 0.76 9.26
N VAL A 85 11.69 1.87 9.23
CA VAL A 85 13.15 1.84 9.39
C VAL A 85 13.54 1.36 10.79
N ARG A 86 12.86 1.83 11.85
CA ARG A 86 13.09 1.37 13.23
C ARG A 86 12.84 -0.12 13.43
N ILE A 87 11.85 -0.69 12.73
CA ILE A 87 11.61 -2.14 12.74
C ILE A 87 12.74 -2.86 12.02
N ALA A 88 13.15 -2.36 10.84
CA ALA A 88 14.24 -2.95 10.07
C ALA A 88 15.56 -2.95 10.86
N GLU A 89 15.90 -1.86 11.56
CA GLU A 89 17.13 -1.76 12.37
C GLU A 89 17.21 -2.81 13.48
N GLN A 90 16.08 -3.18 14.08
CA GLN A 90 16.01 -4.20 15.13
C GLN A 90 16.13 -5.62 14.59
N LEU A 91 15.86 -5.80 13.30
CA LEU A 91 15.76 -7.10 12.65
C LEU A 91 16.89 -7.37 11.65
N GLU A 92 17.70 -6.36 11.30
CA GLU A 92 18.79 -6.47 10.33
C GLU A 92 19.67 -7.73 10.53
N PRO A 93 20.10 -8.09 11.76
CA PRO A 93 20.94 -9.26 11.96
C PRO A 93 20.24 -10.61 11.74
N GLN A 94 18.91 -10.61 11.59
CA GLN A 94 18.07 -11.82 11.53
C GLN A 94 17.62 -12.17 10.10
N PHE A 95 17.80 -11.26 9.14
CA PHE A 95 17.32 -11.42 7.76
C PHE A 95 18.48 -11.32 6.77
N ASP A 96 18.45 -12.16 5.73
CA ASP A 96 19.40 -12.08 4.62
C ASP A 96 19.21 -10.79 3.82
N ALA A 97 17.96 -10.32 3.71
CA ALA A 97 17.63 -9.03 3.12
C ALA A 97 16.40 -8.39 3.74
N ILE A 98 16.51 -7.09 4.04
CA ILE A 98 15.37 -6.22 4.35
C ILE A 98 15.20 -5.21 3.22
N LYS A 99 13.99 -5.14 2.67
CA LYS A 99 13.61 -4.21 1.61
C LYS A 99 12.46 -3.30 2.00
N PHE A 100 12.49 -2.06 1.53
CA PHE A 100 11.40 -1.09 1.71
C PHE A 100 10.62 -0.93 0.42
N LEU A 101 9.29 -0.95 0.49
CA LEU A 101 8.40 -0.73 -0.64
C LEU A 101 7.72 0.62 -0.51
N LEU A 102 7.97 1.51 -1.46
CA LEU A 102 7.32 2.82 -1.51
C LEU A 102 6.13 2.79 -2.48
N LEU A 103 4.91 2.74 -1.94
CA LEU A 103 3.67 2.85 -2.72
C LEU A 103 3.29 4.32 -2.90
N ILE A 104 2.97 4.75 -4.12
CA ILE A 104 2.58 6.13 -4.41
C ILE A 104 1.18 6.14 -5.03
N ASN A 105 0.21 6.78 -4.34
CA ASN A 105 -1.10 7.07 -4.92
C ASN A 105 -0.96 8.28 -5.86
N ASP A 106 -0.88 7.99 -7.16
CA ASP A 106 -0.61 8.97 -8.21
C ASP A 106 -1.85 9.38 -9.01
N TRP A 107 -3.06 9.11 -8.49
CA TRP A 107 -4.30 9.37 -9.24
C TRP A 107 -5.40 10.10 -8.46
N GLN A 108 -5.47 9.99 -7.13
CA GLN A 108 -6.64 10.46 -6.39
C GLN A 108 -6.81 12.00 -6.36
N TYR A 109 -5.70 12.75 -6.31
CA TYR A 109 -5.72 14.23 -6.26
C TYR A 109 -5.05 14.88 -7.47
N VAL A 110 -5.03 14.17 -8.59
CA VAL A 110 -4.56 14.68 -9.87
C VAL A 110 -5.79 15.20 -10.62
N SER A 111 -5.94 16.52 -10.74
CA SER A 111 -7.11 17.15 -11.37
C SER A 111 -7.25 16.77 -12.86
N HIS A 112 -8.49 16.84 -13.36
CA HIS A 112 -8.84 16.74 -14.77
C HIS A 112 -8.91 18.10 -15.48
N ASP A 113 -8.98 19.21 -14.74
CA ASP A 113 -9.32 20.54 -15.27
C ASP A 113 -8.10 21.39 -15.66
N SER A 114 -6.90 21.02 -15.20
CA SER A 114 -5.66 21.80 -15.33
C SER A 114 -4.62 21.20 -16.28
N GLY A 115 -4.94 20.07 -16.94
CA GLY A 115 -4.08 19.36 -17.88
C GLY A 115 -4.43 17.86 -17.96
N SER A 116 -3.75 17.11 -18.84
CA SER A 116 -3.90 15.64 -18.83
C SER A 116 -3.25 15.07 -17.57
N ALA A 117 -4.03 14.41 -16.72
CA ALA A 117 -3.52 13.71 -15.53
C ALA A 117 -2.34 12.76 -15.85
N SER A 118 -2.30 12.21 -17.07
CA SER A 118 -1.20 11.37 -17.53
C SER A 118 0.10 12.15 -17.73
N GLU A 119 0.03 13.35 -18.30
CA GLU A 119 1.20 14.22 -18.53
C GLU A 119 1.77 14.70 -17.20
N LEU A 120 0.91 15.09 -16.25
CA LEU A 120 1.32 15.49 -14.91
C LEU A 120 2.05 14.37 -14.16
N ARG A 121 1.52 13.14 -14.19
CA ARG A 121 2.19 11.97 -13.62
C ARG A 121 3.53 11.69 -14.31
N GLN A 122 3.57 11.75 -15.63
CA GLN A 122 4.80 11.52 -16.37
C GLN A 122 5.88 12.53 -15.96
N ALA A 123 5.55 13.82 -15.93
CA ALA A 123 6.48 14.88 -15.52
C ALA A 123 6.99 14.71 -14.07
N PHE A 124 6.15 14.19 -13.17
CA PHE A 124 6.58 13.82 -11.81
C PHE A 124 7.62 12.69 -11.83
N TYR A 125 7.30 11.55 -12.47
CA TYR A 125 8.17 10.38 -12.48
C TYR A 125 9.45 10.56 -13.31
N GLU A 126 9.49 11.47 -14.28
CA GLU A 126 10.73 11.85 -14.96
C GLU A 126 11.75 12.50 -14.01
N LYS A 127 11.28 13.15 -12.95
CA LYS A 127 12.13 13.82 -11.95
C LYS A 127 12.33 12.98 -10.69
N PHE A 128 11.38 12.12 -10.35
CA PHE A 128 11.38 11.30 -9.15
C PHE A 128 12.35 10.11 -9.27
N SER A 129 13.66 10.38 -9.18
CA SER A 129 14.73 9.39 -9.33
C SER A 129 15.39 8.98 -8.03
N THR A 130 15.12 9.70 -6.94
CA THR A 130 15.67 9.49 -5.59
C THR A 130 14.55 9.60 -4.56
N LEU A 131 14.78 9.10 -3.35
CA LEU A 131 13.78 9.20 -2.28
C LEU A 131 13.57 10.66 -1.85
N PRO A 132 12.39 10.98 -1.28
CA PRO A 132 12.18 12.24 -0.56
C PRO A 132 13.31 12.51 0.45
N THR A 133 13.65 13.79 0.65
CA THR A 133 14.83 14.18 1.45
C THR A 133 14.69 13.71 2.90
N SER A 134 13.50 13.86 3.47
CA SER A 134 13.14 13.38 4.81
C SER A 134 13.32 11.86 4.94
N TYR A 135 12.93 11.09 3.92
CA TYR A 135 13.02 9.63 3.94
C TYR A 135 14.48 9.18 3.85
N LYS A 136 15.24 9.81 2.96
CA LYS A 136 16.68 9.58 2.82
C LYS A 136 17.43 9.90 4.10
N SER A 137 17.11 11.02 4.75
CA SER A 137 17.72 11.40 6.03
C SER A 137 17.48 10.36 7.13
N ILE A 138 16.29 9.74 7.15
CA ILE A 138 15.96 8.67 8.10
C ILE A 138 16.78 7.41 7.82
N LEU A 139 16.93 7.01 6.54
CA LEU A 139 17.79 5.87 6.18
C LEU A 139 19.25 6.14 6.54
N GLU A 140 19.79 7.31 6.20
CA GLU A 140 21.17 7.69 6.50
C GLU A 140 21.46 7.67 8.01
N ARG A 141 20.51 8.15 8.83
CA ARG A 141 20.60 8.13 10.28
C ARG A 141 20.65 6.70 10.85
N SER A 142 20.03 5.73 10.18
CA SER A 142 20.11 4.32 10.61
C SER A 142 21.51 3.73 10.50
N GLY A 143 22.32 4.24 9.56
CA GLY A 143 23.66 3.72 9.25
C GLY A 143 23.68 2.30 8.64
N GLN A 144 22.52 1.63 8.53
CA GLN A 144 22.40 0.25 8.06
C GLN A 144 21.76 0.16 6.67
N PHE A 145 20.90 1.12 6.33
CA PHE A 145 20.10 1.10 5.11
C PHE A 145 20.42 2.26 4.17
N SER A 146 20.17 2.03 2.88
CA SER A 146 20.33 3.03 1.81
C SER A 146 19.23 2.86 0.76
N GLU A 147 19.25 3.68 -0.29
CA GLU A 147 18.31 3.53 -1.42
C GLU A 147 18.42 2.16 -2.13
N GLN A 148 19.52 1.42 -1.95
CA GLN A 148 19.67 0.05 -2.48
C GLN A 148 18.76 -0.97 -1.77
N ASN A 149 18.23 -0.60 -0.61
CA ASN A 149 17.24 -1.38 0.12
C ASN A 149 15.81 -1.12 -0.40
N ILE A 150 15.60 -0.20 -1.35
CA ILE A 150 14.28 -0.02 -1.94
C ILE A 150 13.96 -1.18 -2.87
N LEU A 151 12.79 -1.79 -2.69
CA LEU A 151 12.26 -2.78 -3.61
C LEU A 151 11.78 -2.06 -4.87
N ALA A 152 12.45 -2.32 -5.98
CA ALA A 152 12.04 -1.80 -7.27
C ALA A 152 10.78 -2.50 -7.78
N SER A 153 9.86 -1.73 -8.38
CA SER A 153 8.80 -2.33 -9.19
C SER A 153 9.29 -2.52 -10.63
N ARG A 154 8.56 -3.31 -11.43
CA ARG A 154 8.82 -3.39 -12.87
C ARG A 154 8.56 -2.08 -13.61
N LYS A 155 7.88 -1.10 -12.99
CA LYS A 155 7.56 0.20 -13.59
C LYS A 155 8.56 1.29 -13.21
N HIS A 156 9.10 1.24 -12.00
CA HIS A 156 9.90 2.33 -11.44
C HIS A 156 10.95 1.81 -10.45
N PRO A 157 12.20 2.31 -10.48
CA PRO A 157 13.31 1.78 -9.68
C PRO A 157 13.14 1.95 -8.17
N ILE A 158 12.38 2.96 -7.73
CA ILE A 158 12.25 3.29 -6.30
C ILE A 158 10.80 3.38 -5.81
N ALA A 159 9.82 2.98 -6.62
CA ALA A 159 8.42 3.12 -6.23
C ALA A 159 7.47 2.15 -6.94
N TYR A 160 6.28 2.00 -6.38
CA TYR A 160 5.13 1.33 -6.94
C TYR A 160 4.05 2.38 -7.21
N PRO A 161 3.88 2.84 -8.47
CA PRO A 161 2.78 3.73 -8.83
C PRO A 161 1.42 2.99 -8.80
N GLU A 162 0.45 3.50 -8.05
CA GLU A 162 -0.88 2.86 -7.95
C GLU A 162 -1.61 2.81 -9.29
N THR A 163 -1.52 3.85 -10.12
CA THR A 163 -2.11 3.87 -11.46
C THR A 163 -1.61 2.69 -12.31
N TRP A 164 -0.32 2.34 -12.19
CA TRP A 164 0.24 1.20 -12.89
C TRP A 164 -0.31 -0.14 -12.36
N LEU A 165 -0.37 -0.30 -11.03
CA LEU A 165 -0.95 -1.48 -10.38
C LEU A 165 -2.43 -1.65 -10.74
N LYS A 166 -3.20 -0.56 -10.74
CA LYS A 166 -4.59 -0.48 -11.18
C LYS A 166 -4.78 -1.03 -12.59
N TYR A 167 -4.04 -0.52 -13.57
CA TYR A 167 -4.15 -1.02 -14.95
C TYR A 167 -3.73 -2.47 -15.10
N ARG A 168 -2.75 -2.93 -14.31
CA ARG A 168 -2.39 -4.35 -14.27
C ARG A 168 -3.52 -5.19 -13.72
N PHE A 169 -4.12 -4.78 -12.60
CA PHE A 169 -5.21 -5.50 -11.99
C PHE A 169 -6.41 -5.61 -12.93
N GLN A 170 -6.77 -4.53 -13.64
CA GLN A 170 -7.83 -4.59 -14.66
C GLN A 170 -7.56 -5.67 -15.73
N LYS A 171 -6.30 -5.80 -16.17
CA LYS A 171 -5.91 -6.85 -17.13
C LYS A 171 -5.99 -8.24 -16.50
N SER A 172 -5.55 -8.41 -15.26
CA SER A 172 -5.61 -9.68 -14.53
C SER A 172 -7.04 -10.10 -14.21
N ALA A 173 -7.88 -9.17 -13.74
CA ALA A 173 -9.29 -9.37 -13.44
C ALA A 173 -10.06 -9.88 -14.66
N ASN A 174 -9.81 -9.32 -15.85
CA ASN A 174 -10.40 -9.84 -17.10
C ASN A 174 -10.03 -11.31 -17.36
N LYS A 175 -8.81 -11.75 -17.03
CA LYS A 175 -8.40 -13.15 -17.16
C LYS A 175 -9.09 -14.02 -16.10
N PHE A 176 -9.20 -13.54 -14.87
CA PHE A 176 -9.88 -14.27 -13.79
C PHE A 176 -11.39 -14.43 -14.01
N VAL A 177 -12.05 -13.42 -14.59
CA VAL A 177 -13.45 -13.54 -15.02
C VAL A 177 -13.59 -14.64 -16.07
N LYS A 178 -12.72 -14.66 -17.09
CA LYS A 178 -12.74 -15.72 -18.12
C LYS A 178 -12.46 -17.13 -17.55
N ALA A 179 -11.70 -17.20 -16.47
CA ALA A 179 -11.40 -18.44 -15.75
C ALA A 179 -12.46 -18.82 -14.71
N GLY A 180 -13.54 -18.05 -14.55
CA GLY A 180 -14.59 -18.31 -13.56
C GLY A 180 -14.17 -18.10 -12.10
N ARG A 181 -13.08 -17.35 -11.86
CA ARG A 181 -12.55 -17.08 -10.51
C ARG A 181 -12.99 -15.74 -9.94
N LEU A 182 -13.50 -14.85 -10.79
CA LEU A 182 -14.17 -13.60 -10.43
C LEU A 182 -15.49 -13.53 -11.17
N GLU A 183 -16.48 -12.89 -10.57
CA GLU A 183 -17.76 -12.64 -11.23
C GLU A 183 -17.81 -11.23 -11.80
N ARG A 184 -18.38 -11.11 -13.00
CA ARG A 184 -18.74 -9.83 -13.59
C ARG A 184 -20.25 -9.66 -13.55
N ARG A 185 -20.74 -8.53 -13.02
CA ARG A 185 -22.15 -8.14 -13.10
C ARG A 185 -22.33 -6.79 -13.77
N ILE A 186 -23.55 -6.60 -14.24
CA ILE A 186 -24.07 -5.33 -14.71
C ILE A 186 -24.88 -4.75 -13.55
N LEU A 187 -24.54 -3.54 -13.11
CA LEU A 187 -25.12 -2.89 -11.94
C LEU A 187 -26.47 -2.25 -12.23
N ASP A 188 -26.65 -1.71 -13.44
CA ASP A 188 -27.87 -1.03 -13.86
C ASP A 188 -28.29 -1.45 -15.26
N ASN A 189 -29.58 -1.40 -15.57
CA ASN A 189 -30.12 -1.63 -16.93
C ASN A 189 -30.30 -0.33 -17.73
N GLY A 190 -29.64 0.76 -17.32
CA GLY A 190 -29.71 2.07 -17.98
C GLY A 190 -28.85 2.19 -19.24
N PRO A 191 -28.86 3.35 -19.92
CA PRO A 191 -28.10 3.57 -21.16
C PRO A 191 -26.58 3.55 -20.98
N ASN A 192 -26.08 3.79 -19.76
CA ASN A 192 -24.68 3.59 -19.37
C ASN A 192 -24.63 2.61 -18.19
N PRO A 193 -24.83 1.31 -18.45
CA PRO A 193 -24.92 0.32 -17.39
C PRO A 193 -23.53 0.15 -16.76
N GLY A 194 -23.41 0.48 -15.49
CA GLY A 194 -22.18 0.24 -14.72
C GLY A 194 -21.85 -1.26 -14.72
N THR A 195 -20.55 -1.61 -14.70
CA THR A 195 -20.12 -3.01 -14.52
C THR A 195 -19.35 -3.16 -13.22
N GLU A 196 -19.55 -4.28 -12.55
CA GLU A 196 -18.82 -4.64 -11.34
C GLU A 196 -18.06 -5.95 -11.58
N ILE A 197 -16.82 -6.03 -11.11
CA ILE A 197 -16.07 -7.28 -11.01
C ILE A 197 -15.78 -7.52 -9.53
N SER A 198 -16.27 -8.65 -9.02
CA SER A 198 -16.26 -9.00 -7.60
C SER A 198 -15.65 -10.38 -7.36
N LEU A 199 -14.93 -10.51 -6.25
CA LEU A 199 -14.66 -11.81 -5.67
C LEU A 199 -15.90 -12.26 -4.90
N VAL A 200 -16.31 -13.50 -5.11
CA VAL A 200 -17.40 -14.12 -4.35
C VAL A 200 -16.75 -14.96 -3.27
N ASP A 201 -17.06 -14.68 -2.02
CA ASP A 201 -16.56 -15.51 -0.93
C ASP A 201 -17.40 -16.77 -0.73
N GLU A 202 -16.98 -17.60 0.22
CA GLU A 202 -17.61 -18.89 0.53
C GLU A 202 -19.06 -18.77 1.00
N ASN A 203 -19.47 -17.61 1.51
CA ASN A 203 -20.84 -17.34 1.93
C ASN A 203 -21.72 -16.83 0.78
N GLY A 204 -21.12 -16.60 -0.41
CA GLY A 204 -21.79 -15.99 -1.54
C GLY A 204 -21.77 -14.45 -1.50
N ASP A 205 -21.05 -13.83 -0.56
CA ASP A 205 -20.99 -12.38 -0.45
C ASP A 205 -20.04 -11.80 -1.50
N TYR A 206 -20.45 -10.66 -2.05
CA TYR A 206 -19.72 -9.99 -3.11
C TYR A 206 -18.76 -8.94 -2.56
N ARG A 207 -17.48 -9.11 -2.88
CA ARG A 207 -16.42 -8.18 -2.56
C ARG A 207 -15.99 -7.46 -3.83
N PRO A 208 -16.50 -6.24 -4.09
CA PRO A 208 -16.20 -5.51 -5.31
C PRO A 208 -14.73 -5.12 -5.38
N LEU A 209 -14.10 -5.41 -6.52
CA LEU A 209 -12.69 -5.08 -6.81
C LEU A 209 -12.58 -4.03 -7.91
N ILE A 210 -13.56 -4.01 -8.83
CA ILE A 210 -13.70 -3.01 -9.88
C ILE A 210 -15.18 -2.62 -9.96
N THR A 211 -15.48 -1.33 -9.88
CA THR A 211 -16.85 -0.79 -10.00
C THR A 211 -16.86 0.29 -11.07
N CYS A 212 -17.77 0.19 -12.03
CA CYS A 212 -17.87 1.07 -13.20
C CYS A 212 -16.54 1.25 -13.95
N GLY A 213 -15.75 0.18 -14.06
CA GLY A 213 -14.43 0.19 -14.70
C GLY A 213 -13.31 0.81 -13.85
N VAL A 214 -13.61 1.32 -12.66
CA VAL A 214 -12.65 1.89 -11.73
C VAL A 214 -12.22 0.82 -10.73
N THR A 215 -10.94 0.46 -10.75
CA THR A 215 -10.34 -0.36 -9.69
C THR A 215 -10.22 0.47 -8.42
N GLY A 216 -10.70 -0.10 -7.31
CA GLY A 216 -10.46 0.46 -5.97
C GLY A 216 -9.12 -0.01 -5.40
N CYS A 217 -8.72 0.54 -4.25
CA CYS A 217 -7.41 0.28 -3.63
C CYS A 217 -7.13 -1.22 -3.41
N ALA A 218 -8.17 -2.04 -3.18
CA ALA A 218 -8.03 -3.48 -3.04
C ALA A 218 -7.37 -4.15 -4.27
N GLY A 219 -7.69 -3.72 -5.50
CA GLY A 219 -7.08 -4.27 -6.71
C GLY A 219 -5.62 -3.87 -6.89
N GLU A 220 -5.26 -2.65 -6.48
CA GLU A 220 -3.87 -2.15 -6.53
C GLU A 220 -2.99 -2.93 -5.54
N ILE A 221 -3.46 -3.10 -4.31
CA ILE A 221 -2.82 -3.92 -3.28
C ILE A 221 -2.71 -5.37 -3.75
N THR A 222 -3.74 -5.90 -4.41
CA THR A 222 -3.75 -7.26 -4.96
C THR A 222 -2.59 -7.49 -5.93
N GLU A 223 -2.35 -6.56 -6.86
CA GLU A 223 -1.20 -6.64 -7.79
C GLU A 223 0.13 -6.38 -7.10
N MET A 224 0.20 -5.44 -6.15
CA MET A 224 1.44 -5.14 -5.44
C MET A 224 1.97 -6.39 -4.72
N ILE A 225 1.10 -7.09 -3.99
CA ILE A 225 1.45 -8.32 -3.27
C ILE A 225 1.89 -9.41 -4.25
N ALA A 226 1.24 -9.53 -5.40
CA ALA A 226 1.67 -10.47 -6.44
C ALA A 226 3.06 -10.10 -7.00
N GLU A 227 3.38 -8.82 -7.18
CA GLU A 227 4.73 -8.38 -7.59
C GLU A 227 5.78 -8.71 -6.53
N VAL A 228 5.50 -8.47 -5.24
CA VAL A 228 6.38 -8.82 -4.12
C VAL A 228 6.63 -10.33 -4.09
N TYR A 229 5.58 -11.14 -4.25
CA TYR A 229 5.71 -12.60 -4.30
C TYR A 229 6.53 -13.08 -5.51
N ASN A 230 6.29 -12.51 -6.69
CA ASN A 230 7.03 -12.84 -7.90
C ASN A 230 8.53 -12.48 -7.79
N ALA A 231 8.86 -11.45 -6.99
CA ALA A 231 10.22 -11.09 -6.61
C ALA A 231 10.84 -12.03 -5.54
N GLN A 232 10.18 -13.15 -5.22
CA GLN A 232 10.61 -14.18 -4.26
C GLN A 232 10.55 -13.78 -2.79
N HIS A 233 9.91 -12.67 -2.45
CA HIS A 233 9.66 -12.32 -1.06
C HIS A 233 8.37 -12.96 -0.55
N ARG A 234 8.36 -13.39 0.71
CA ARG A 234 7.24 -14.11 1.34
C ARG A 234 6.75 -13.49 2.63
N LEU A 235 7.51 -12.57 3.23
CA LEU A 235 7.11 -11.81 4.40
C LEU A 235 6.96 -10.33 4.04
N LEU A 236 5.77 -9.78 4.29
CA LEU A 236 5.45 -8.39 3.98
C LEU A 236 4.74 -7.71 5.14
N VAL A 237 5.22 -6.54 5.55
CA VAL A 237 4.53 -5.61 6.45
C VAL A 237 3.93 -4.49 5.62
N ILE A 238 2.69 -4.09 5.89
CA ILE A 238 1.99 -3.00 5.24
C ILE A 238 1.50 -2.03 6.30
N PHE A 239 2.02 -0.80 6.28
CA PHE A 239 1.37 0.32 6.95
C PHE A 239 0.37 0.97 6.00
N ALA A 240 -0.91 0.92 6.39
CA ALA A 240 -2.01 1.46 5.61
C ALA A 240 -2.70 2.61 6.37
N PRO A 241 -3.19 3.67 5.71
CA PRO A 241 -4.06 4.62 6.37
C PRO A 241 -5.31 3.93 6.95
N GLY A 242 -5.83 4.41 8.08
CA GLY A 242 -7.05 3.85 8.71
C GLY A 242 -8.25 3.80 7.75
N GLU A 243 -8.45 4.85 6.94
CA GLU A 243 -9.50 4.87 5.91
C GLU A 243 -9.30 3.79 4.82
N CYS A 244 -8.06 3.34 4.62
CA CYS A 244 -7.67 2.34 3.64
C CYS A 244 -7.56 0.92 4.22
N PHE A 245 -7.68 0.73 5.54
CA PHE A 245 -7.43 -0.56 6.19
C PHE A 245 -8.31 -1.69 5.62
N HIS A 246 -9.62 -1.46 5.48
CA HIS A 246 -10.53 -2.46 4.93
C HIS A 246 -10.25 -2.78 3.44
N PRO A 247 -10.10 -1.80 2.53
CA PRO A 247 -9.64 -2.06 1.17
C PRO A 247 -8.32 -2.83 1.08
N VAL A 248 -7.33 -2.50 1.91
CA VAL A 248 -6.02 -3.18 1.94
C VAL A 248 -6.19 -4.64 2.37
N LYS A 249 -6.93 -4.92 3.44
CA LYS A 249 -7.23 -6.30 3.86
C LYS A 249 -7.92 -7.13 2.77
N THR A 250 -8.89 -6.51 2.09
CA THR A 250 -9.57 -7.14 0.96
C THR A 250 -8.58 -7.44 -0.16
N GLY A 251 -7.67 -6.51 -0.46
CA GLY A 251 -6.60 -6.72 -1.42
C GLY A 251 -5.65 -7.85 -1.04
N VAL A 252 -5.24 -7.95 0.23
CA VAL A 252 -4.40 -9.05 0.74
C VAL A 252 -5.10 -10.40 0.57
N SER A 253 -6.31 -10.53 1.09
CA SER A 253 -7.09 -11.77 1.01
C SER A 253 -7.32 -12.18 -0.45
N THR A 254 -7.63 -11.21 -1.30
CA THR A 254 -7.83 -11.41 -2.74
C THR A 254 -6.53 -11.88 -3.41
N ALA A 255 -5.38 -11.29 -3.08
CA ALA A 255 -4.10 -11.70 -3.64
C ALA A 255 -3.75 -13.14 -3.29
N LEU A 256 -3.80 -13.48 -2.00
CA LEU A 256 -3.48 -14.82 -1.50
C LEU A 256 -4.35 -15.88 -2.17
N PHE A 257 -5.66 -15.60 -2.32
CA PHE A 257 -6.61 -16.50 -2.97
C PHE A 257 -6.47 -16.55 -4.50
N LEU A 258 -6.50 -15.39 -5.18
CA LEU A 258 -6.51 -15.34 -6.64
C LEU A 258 -5.18 -15.77 -7.25
N TYR A 259 -4.06 -15.43 -6.65
CA TYR A 259 -2.76 -15.82 -7.20
C TYR A 259 -2.20 -17.12 -6.60
N GLY A 260 -2.83 -17.63 -5.54
CA GLY A 260 -2.39 -18.85 -4.90
C GLY A 260 -1.02 -18.71 -4.24
N LEU A 261 -0.81 -17.61 -3.51
CA LEU A 261 0.49 -17.13 -3.03
C LEU A 261 1.01 -17.94 -1.83
N SER A 262 1.15 -19.26 -2.00
CA SER A 262 1.48 -20.22 -0.95
C SER A 262 2.74 -19.83 -0.17
N GLY A 263 2.69 -19.98 1.15
CA GLY A 263 3.78 -19.67 2.06
C GLY A 263 4.00 -18.18 2.28
N MET A 264 3.06 -17.31 1.89
CA MET A 264 3.17 -15.87 2.11
C MET A 264 2.53 -15.48 3.45
N LYS A 265 3.26 -14.66 4.22
CA LYS A 265 2.78 -13.99 5.43
C LYS A 265 2.71 -12.49 5.20
N VAL A 266 1.56 -11.89 5.48
CA VAL A 266 1.33 -10.44 5.34
C VAL A 266 0.80 -9.88 6.65
N ILE A 267 1.46 -8.86 7.19
CA ILE A 267 1.07 -8.14 8.40
C ILE A 267 0.60 -6.75 7.97
N VAL A 268 -0.65 -6.39 8.28
CA VAL A 268 -1.23 -5.09 7.96
C VAL A 268 -1.52 -4.35 9.25
N ALA A 269 -1.03 -3.12 9.38
CA ALA A 269 -1.35 -2.25 10.50
C ALA A 269 -1.81 -0.87 10.02
N ASP A 270 -2.71 -0.23 10.77
CA ASP A 270 -3.25 1.10 10.42
C ASP A 270 -2.84 2.23 11.37
N PRO A 271 -1.56 2.65 11.38
CA PRO A 271 -1.06 3.67 12.29
C PRO A 271 -1.50 5.09 11.87
N GLY A 272 -2.81 5.36 11.75
CA GLY A 272 -3.37 6.69 11.46
C GLY A 272 -3.56 6.97 9.97
N GLY A 273 -3.40 8.23 9.54
CA GLY A 273 -3.43 8.62 8.13
C GLY A 273 -4.69 9.36 7.70
N SER A 274 -5.34 10.05 8.63
CA SER A 274 -6.53 10.88 8.42
C SER A 274 -6.34 12.30 8.96
N GLY A 275 -5.12 12.83 8.86
CA GLY A 275 -4.77 14.19 9.27
C GLY A 275 -4.22 14.31 10.69
N GLU A 276 -3.94 13.19 11.37
CA GLU A 276 -3.29 13.21 12.68
C GLU A 276 -1.93 13.92 12.62
N MET A 277 -1.64 14.75 13.62
CA MET A 277 -0.41 15.55 13.68
C MET A 277 0.60 15.02 14.69
N GLN A 278 0.21 14.08 15.55
CA GLN A 278 1.06 13.46 16.57
C GLN A 278 0.66 11.99 16.79
N PRO A 279 1.58 11.09 17.20
CA PRO A 279 1.27 9.69 17.48
C PRO A 279 0.15 9.47 18.50
N GLU A 280 0.03 10.34 19.51
CA GLU A 280 -1.02 10.24 20.54
C GLU A 280 -2.42 10.32 19.93
N GLU A 281 -2.61 11.14 18.90
CA GLU A 281 -3.89 11.26 18.18
C GLU A 281 -4.25 9.97 17.45
N ILE A 282 -3.25 9.27 16.90
CA ILE A 282 -3.40 7.98 16.23
C ILE A 282 -3.88 6.92 17.21
N PHE A 283 -3.13 6.72 18.30
CA PHE A 283 -3.41 5.64 19.24
C PHE A 283 -4.61 5.91 20.16
N SER A 284 -5.11 7.15 20.21
CA SER A 284 -6.38 7.47 20.88
C SER A 284 -7.58 6.72 20.28
N LYS A 285 -7.49 6.25 19.03
CA LYS A 285 -8.61 5.62 18.29
C LYS A 285 -8.60 4.09 18.30
N LEU A 286 -7.66 3.45 19.00
CA LEU A 286 -7.26 2.05 18.78
C LEU A 286 -6.81 1.80 17.33
N VAL A 287 -5.71 1.07 17.20
CA VAL A 287 -5.10 0.72 15.92
C VAL A 287 -5.34 -0.77 15.67
N ASN A 288 -5.75 -1.11 14.47
CA ASN A 288 -5.91 -2.45 13.98
C ASN A 288 -4.56 -3.02 13.52
N VAL A 289 -4.34 -4.28 13.88
CA VAL A 289 -3.31 -5.11 13.24
C VAL A 289 -3.94 -6.42 12.80
N GLU A 290 -3.66 -6.82 11.58
CA GLU A 290 -4.12 -8.08 11.02
C GLU A 290 -2.99 -8.84 10.35
N VAL A 291 -2.92 -10.13 10.64
CA VAL A 291 -1.91 -11.03 10.11
C VAL A 291 -2.61 -12.03 9.22
N PHE A 292 -2.11 -12.21 8.01
CA PHE A 292 -2.55 -13.21 7.05
C PHE A 292 -1.41 -14.19 6.79
N THR A 293 -1.71 -15.48 6.75
CA THR A 293 -0.76 -16.54 6.36
C THR A 293 -1.44 -17.46 5.36
N SER A 294 -0.70 -17.92 4.35
CA SER A 294 -1.17 -18.81 3.27
C SER A 294 -0.22 -19.97 3.02
#